data_AF-A0AAE7CNP8-F1
#
_entry.id   AF-A0AAE7CNP8-F1
#
_cell.length_a   1.000
_cell.length_b   1.000
_cell.length_c   1.000
_cell.angle_alpha   90.00
_cell.angle_beta   90.00
_cell.angle_gamma   90.00
#
_symmetry.space_group_name_H-M   'P 1'
#
loop_
_entity.id
_entity.type
_entity.pdbx_description
1 polymer ?
#
loop_
_entity_poly.entity_id
_entity_poly.type
_entity_poly.pdbx_seq_one_letter_code
_entity_poly.pdbx_strand_id
1 'polypeptide(L)'
;MAPDMPGWAHPYRSPFVVYADGGDEPAPEPTVSVDPEPDDEPADDWQPPSREEYERLVEGKRKADAEAAARRKYLRQHGIDPKTGNKVQADDPEPEPEPQGGTPAGPTAAEIRRQVEKAAAEAELRGLRKTKALVTGVNSALAGAGWNGQRLNSLMKLIDLDDVEVDDDGEITGLSEQIDAIRSEWPEFFKRTRQLSTTSNATGGSGQNGVPAAKVDTADKPAPKPEPKGWAETLAERALRS
;
A
#
# COMPACT_ATOMS: atom_id res chain seq x y z
N MET A 1 46.17 -28.67 -14.93
CA MET A 1 46.38 -27.42 -14.18
C MET A 1 45.04 -26.97 -13.65
N ALA A 2 44.75 -27.26 -12.38
CA ALA A 2 43.52 -26.84 -11.72
C ALA A 2 43.80 -25.56 -10.93
N PRO A 3 42.90 -24.56 -10.91
CA PRO A 3 43.10 -23.36 -10.11
C PRO A 3 42.83 -23.66 -8.63
N ASP A 4 43.80 -23.23 -7.83
CA ASP A 4 43.83 -23.21 -6.37
C ASP A 4 42.71 -22.29 -5.86
N MET A 5 41.77 -22.82 -5.07
CA MET A 5 40.67 -22.07 -4.47
C MET A 5 41.04 -21.75 -3.02
N PRO A 6 41.13 -20.46 -2.61
CA PRO A 6 41.40 -20.10 -1.23
C PRO A 6 40.22 -20.48 -0.34
N GLY A 7 40.45 -21.48 0.52
CA GLY A 7 39.51 -21.92 1.54
C GLY A 7 39.14 -20.80 2.51
N TRP A 8 37.84 -20.51 2.60
CA TRP A 8 37.29 -19.71 3.68
C TRP A 8 37.36 -20.52 4.98
N ALA A 9 38.40 -20.26 5.77
CA ALA A 9 38.52 -20.77 7.12
C ALA A 9 37.39 -20.16 7.98
N HIS A 10 36.51 -21.00 8.51
CA HIS A 10 35.54 -20.61 9.54
C HIS A 10 36.24 -20.62 10.91
N PRO A 11 36.41 -19.49 11.61
CA PRO A 11 37.04 -19.45 12.93
C PRO A 11 36.00 -19.56 14.04
N TYR A 12 35.18 -20.62 14.03
CA TYR A 12 34.37 -20.97 15.21
C TYR A 12 34.55 -22.46 15.51
N ARG A 13 35.77 -22.79 15.93
CA ARG A 13 36.05 -23.97 16.72
C ARG A 13 35.51 -23.69 18.13
N SER A 14 34.29 -24.16 18.39
CA SER A 14 33.76 -24.27 19.75
C SER A 14 34.73 -25.11 20.60
N PRO A 15 35.36 -24.57 21.65
CA PRO A 15 36.01 -25.42 22.62
C PRO A 15 34.91 -25.98 23.51
N PHE A 16 34.44 -27.19 23.19
CA PHE A 16 33.91 -28.05 24.25
C PHE A 16 35.06 -28.31 25.20
N VAL A 17 35.13 -27.49 26.23
CA VAL A 17 36.04 -27.67 27.35
C VAL A 17 35.57 -28.91 28.10
N VAL A 18 36.36 -29.97 28.01
CA VAL A 18 36.28 -31.15 28.86
C VAL A 18 36.99 -30.79 30.17
N TYR A 19 36.25 -30.72 31.27
CA TYR A 19 36.87 -30.78 32.61
C TYR A 19 36.60 -32.16 33.21
N ALA A 20 37.68 -32.92 33.35
CA ALA A 20 37.80 -34.07 34.22
C ALA A 20 39.02 -33.82 35.12
N ASP A 21 38.77 -33.34 36.34
CA ASP A 21 39.59 -33.42 37.56
C ASP A 21 38.83 -32.58 38.62
N GLY A 22 38.46 -33.04 39.81
CA GLY A 22 39.32 -33.71 40.78
C GLY A 22 39.82 -32.69 41.82
N GLY A 23 38.93 -32.04 42.57
CA GLY A 23 39.31 -31.05 43.58
C GLY A 23 38.14 -30.62 44.47
N ASP A 24 38.08 -31.22 45.67
CA ASP A 24 37.18 -30.87 46.77
C ASP A 24 37.68 -29.58 47.43
N GLU A 25 37.35 -28.42 46.85
CA GLU A 25 37.51 -27.11 47.49
C GLU A 25 36.13 -26.55 47.86
N PRO A 26 35.94 -26.06 49.11
CA PRO A 26 34.67 -25.48 49.52
C PRO A 26 34.37 -24.27 48.65
N ALA A 27 33.25 -24.35 47.92
CA ALA A 27 32.77 -23.31 47.04
C ALA A 27 32.73 -21.96 47.78
N PRO A 28 33.36 -20.89 47.26
CA PRO A 28 33.15 -19.56 47.81
C PRO A 28 31.66 -19.21 47.69
N GLU A 29 31.08 -18.70 48.78
CA GLU A 29 29.69 -18.28 48.79
C GLU A 29 29.41 -17.31 47.62
N PRO A 30 28.25 -17.43 46.96
CA PRO A 30 27.92 -16.58 45.83
C PRO A 30 27.88 -15.12 46.31
N THR A 31 28.91 -14.35 45.94
CA THR A 31 28.81 -12.90 46.00
C THR A 31 27.68 -12.51 45.08
N VAL A 32 26.61 -11.96 45.65
CA VAL A 32 25.48 -11.39 44.92
C VAL A 32 26.08 -10.35 43.98
N SER A 33 26.21 -10.74 42.72
CA SER A 33 26.57 -9.84 41.65
C SER A 33 25.39 -8.89 41.58
N VAL A 34 25.59 -7.69 42.13
CA VAL A 34 24.68 -6.56 41.94
C VAL A 34 24.70 -6.33 40.44
N ASP A 35 23.70 -6.89 39.76
CA ASP A 35 23.40 -6.65 38.35
C ASP A 35 23.37 -5.12 38.23
N PRO A 36 24.27 -4.48 37.47
CA PRO A 36 24.23 -3.05 37.29
C PRO A 36 22.83 -2.74 36.75
N GLU A 37 22.06 -1.94 37.50
CA GLU A 37 20.76 -1.48 37.05
C GLU A 37 20.92 -0.99 35.61
N PRO A 38 20.07 -1.47 34.67
CA PRO A 38 20.14 -1.01 33.30
C PRO A 38 20.04 0.50 33.36
N ASP A 39 21.10 1.16 32.89
CA ASP A 39 21.17 2.61 32.75
C ASP A 39 19.88 3.01 32.05
N ASP A 40 19.03 3.76 32.75
CA ASP A 40 17.70 4.19 32.32
C ASP A 40 17.93 5.29 31.27
N GLU A 41 18.59 4.91 30.17
CA GLU A 41 18.74 5.76 29.00
C GLU A 41 17.32 6.11 28.57
N PRO A 42 17.00 7.42 28.47
CA PRO A 42 15.65 7.84 28.14
C PRO A 42 15.28 7.14 26.83
N ALA A 43 14.21 6.32 26.90
CA ALA A 43 13.72 5.57 25.75
C ALA A 43 13.71 6.52 24.55
N ASP A 44 14.52 6.20 23.54
CA ASP A 44 14.70 7.02 22.35
C ASP A 44 13.32 7.11 21.68
N ASP A 45 12.58 8.15 22.03
CA ASP A 45 11.16 8.31 21.72
C ASP A 45 11.07 8.33 20.20
N TRP A 46 10.62 7.20 19.63
CA TRP A 46 10.51 7.04 18.19
C TRP A 46 9.55 8.11 17.65
N GLN A 47 10.14 9.17 17.12
CA GLN A 47 9.39 10.22 16.44
C GLN A 47 9.15 9.74 15.02
N PRO A 48 7.89 9.51 14.60
CA PRO A 48 7.61 9.14 13.24
C PRO A 48 8.11 10.25 12.30
N PRO A 49 8.69 9.91 11.14
CA PRO A 49 9.20 10.89 10.21
C PRO A 49 8.11 11.89 9.85
N SER A 50 8.49 13.15 9.70
CA SER A 50 7.55 14.19 9.27
C SER A 50 6.96 13.81 7.91
N ARG A 51 5.77 14.33 7.60
CA ARG A 51 5.08 14.01 6.34
C ARG A 51 5.95 14.29 5.11
N GLU A 52 6.70 15.39 5.12
CA GLU A 52 7.60 15.76 4.02
C GLU A 52 8.79 14.79 3.90
N GLU A 53 9.36 14.34 5.02
CA GLU A 53 10.43 13.34 5.02
C GLU A 53 9.94 11.98 4.55
N TYR A 54 8.72 11.60 4.94
CA TYR A 54 8.10 10.36 4.48
C TYR A 54 7.87 10.40 2.96
N GLU A 55 7.33 11.50 2.43
CA GLU A 55 7.14 11.67 0.99
C GLU A 55 8.48 11.61 0.24
N ARG A 56 9.53 12.26 0.76
CA ARG A 56 10.89 12.20 0.21
C ARG A 56 11.47 10.77 0.23
N LEU A 57 11.24 10.02 1.31
CA LEU A 57 11.68 8.62 1.42
C LEU A 57 10.94 7.72 0.42
N VAL A 58 9.64 7.91 0.26
CA VAL A 58 8.81 7.15 -0.69
C VAL A 58 9.23 7.46 -2.13
N GLU A 59 9.46 8.73 -2.46
CA GLU A 59 9.95 9.13 -3.78
C GLU A 59 11.35 8.59 -4.05
N GLY A 60 12.25 8.65 -3.05
CA GLY A 60 13.58 8.07 -3.12
C GLY A 60 13.54 6.56 -3.38
N LYS A 61 12.69 5.83 -2.65
CA LYS A 61 12.47 4.40 -2.85
C LYS A 61 11.91 4.11 -4.24
N ARG A 62 10.89 4.84 -4.68
CA ARG A 62 10.28 4.66 -6.00
C ARG A 62 11.29 4.89 -7.12
N LYS A 63 12.15 5.89 -6.98
CA LYS A 63 13.23 6.19 -7.94
C LYS A 63 14.27 5.07 -7.98
N ALA A 64 14.71 4.59 -6.81
CA ALA A 64 15.66 3.48 -6.71
C ALA A 64 15.08 2.17 -7.31
N ASP A 65 13.81 1.88 -7.04
CA ASP A 65 13.12 0.71 -7.57
C ASP A 65 12.98 0.78 -9.11
N ALA A 66 12.67 1.96 -9.65
CA ALA A 66 12.61 2.19 -11.09
C ALA A 66 13.97 2.01 -11.76
N GLU A 67 15.04 2.51 -11.15
CA GLU A 67 16.41 2.33 -11.64
C GLU A 67 16.85 0.87 -11.60
N ALA A 68 16.57 0.16 -10.49
CA ALA A 68 16.84 -1.26 -10.35
C ALA A 68 16.05 -2.10 -11.38
N ALA A 69 14.79 -1.74 -11.67
CA ALA A 69 14.00 -2.37 -12.72
C ALA A 69 14.60 -2.13 -14.12
N ALA A 70 15.01 -0.89 -14.43
CA ALA A 70 15.68 -0.56 -15.69
C ALA A 70 16.99 -1.35 -15.87
N ARG A 71 17.80 -1.45 -14.81
CA ARG A 71 19.04 -2.24 -14.82
C ARG A 71 18.78 -3.73 -15.05
N ARG A 72 17.77 -4.32 -14.39
CA ARG A 72 17.39 -5.72 -14.63
C ARG A 72 16.93 -5.96 -16.06
N LYS A 73 16.18 -5.02 -16.64
CA LYS A 73 15.74 -5.10 -18.05
C LYS A 73 16.94 -5.00 -19.00
N TYR A 74 17.85 -4.07 -18.75
CA TYR A 74 19.09 -3.93 -19.52
C TYR A 74 19.93 -5.22 -19.47
N LEU A 75 20.17 -5.76 -18.28
CA LEU A 75 20.92 -7.02 -18.10
C LEU A 75 20.27 -8.17 -18.87
N ARG A 76 18.94 -8.33 -18.78
CA ARG A 76 18.20 -9.34 -19.54
C ARG A 76 18.33 -9.16 -21.05
N GLN A 77 18.26 -7.93 -21.55
CA GLN A 77 18.40 -7.63 -22.99
C GLN A 77 19.81 -7.92 -23.51
N HIS A 78 20.82 -7.79 -22.64
CA HIS A 78 22.21 -8.12 -22.95
C HIS A 78 22.59 -9.57 -22.61
N GLY A 79 21.61 -10.41 -22.24
CA GLY A 79 21.84 -11.80 -21.88
C GLY A 79 22.73 -11.97 -20.66
N ILE A 80 22.74 -11.00 -19.73
CA ILE A 80 23.52 -11.06 -18.49
C ILE A 80 22.54 -11.40 -17.36
N ASP A 81 22.81 -12.48 -16.63
CA ASP A 81 22.00 -12.83 -15.47
C ASP A 81 22.23 -11.79 -14.35
N PRO A 82 21.18 -11.09 -13.86
CA PRO A 82 21.32 -10.08 -12.82
C PRO A 82 21.83 -10.62 -11.48
N LYS A 83 21.75 -11.93 -11.23
CA LYS A 83 22.19 -12.55 -9.98
C LYS A 83 23.64 -13.03 -10.05
N THR A 84 24.05 -13.62 -11.17
CA THR A 84 25.39 -14.22 -11.31
C THR A 84 26.38 -13.32 -12.07
N GLY A 85 25.90 -12.29 -12.78
CA GLY A 85 26.74 -11.40 -13.59
C GLY A 85 27.35 -12.06 -14.83
N ASN A 86 27.09 -13.35 -15.04
CA ASN A 86 27.58 -14.09 -16.18
C ASN A 86 26.71 -13.80 -17.41
N LYS A 87 27.37 -13.70 -18.57
CA LYS A 87 26.67 -13.75 -19.86
C LYS A 87 26.08 -15.15 -19.99
N VAL A 88 24.76 -15.23 -19.96
CA VAL A 88 24.01 -16.38 -20.43
C VAL A 88 24.33 -16.47 -21.92
N GLN A 89 25.25 -17.37 -22.30
CA GLN A 89 25.42 -17.70 -23.70
C GLN A 89 24.05 -18.17 -24.23
N ALA A 90 23.58 -17.54 -25.29
CA ALA A 90 22.37 -17.94 -25.99
C ALA A 90 22.63 -19.17 -26.90
N ASP A 91 23.60 -20.01 -26.53
CA ASP A 91 24.08 -21.17 -27.29
C ASP A 91 24.00 -22.42 -26.40
N ASP A 92 22.84 -23.05 -26.38
CA ASP A 92 22.61 -24.15 -27.30
C ASP A 92 21.09 -24.21 -27.54
N PRO A 93 20.57 -24.20 -28.79
CA PRO A 93 19.26 -24.78 -29.01
C PRO A 93 19.38 -26.22 -28.54
N GLU A 94 18.80 -26.50 -27.36
CA GLU A 94 18.58 -27.85 -26.89
C GLU A 94 18.10 -28.67 -28.10
N PRO A 95 18.82 -29.74 -28.51
CA PRO A 95 18.47 -30.46 -29.73
C PRO A 95 16.99 -30.78 -29.63
N GLU A 96 16.20 -30.31 -30.60
CA GLU A 96 14.77 -30.62 -30.65
C GLU A 96 14.66 -32.10 -30.37
N PRO A 97 14.05 -32.53 -29.24
CA PRO A 97 13.88 -33.94 -29.00
C PRO A 97 13.06 -34.43 -30.17
N GLU A 98 13.69 -35.25 -31.03
CA GLU A 98 12.99 -35.86 -32.15
C GLU A 98 11.66 -36.39 -31.61
N PRO A 99 10.53 -36.15 -32.29
CA PRO A 99 9.22 -36.54 -31.81
C PRO A 99 9.11 -38.06 -31.87
N GLN A 100 9.71 -38.74 -30.90
CA GLN A 100 9.44 -40.12 -30.60
C GLN A 100 8.02 -40.16 -30.07
N GLY A 101 7.14 -40.73 -30.90
CA GLY A 101 5.73 -40.87 -30.63
C GLY A 101 5.47 -41.42 -29.22
N GLY A 102 4.63 -40.71 -28.47
CA GLY A 102 4.32 -41.11 -27.10
C GLY A 102 3.30 -40.19 -26.45
N THR A 103 2.02 -40.35 -26.82
CA THR A 103 0.80 -39.92 -26.10
C THR A 103 0.58 -38.40 -25.90
N PRO A 104 -0.69 -37.92 -25.89
CA PRO A 104 -1.00 -36.53 -25.55
C PRO A 104 -0.68 -36.31 -24.07
N ALA A 105 0.54 -35.85 -23.77
CA ALA A 105 0.92 -35.41 -22.45
C ALA A 105 0.07 -34.19 -22.09
N GLY A 106 -0.81 -34.35 -21.11
CA GLY A 106 -1.57 -33.25 -20.53
C GLY A 106 -0.66 -32.15 -19.99
N PRO A 107 -1.23 -31.00 -19.58
CA PRO A 107 -0.44 -29.89 -19.06
C PRO A 107 0.49 -30.38 -17.96
N THR A 108 1.78 -30.07 -18.07
CA THR A 108 2.78 -30.50 -17.10
C THR A 108 2.43 -29.94 -15.71
N ALA A 109 2.84 -30.62 -14.64
CA ALA A 109 2.52 -30.17 -13.28
C ALA A 109 3.00 -28.72 -12.99
N ALA A 110 4.06 -28.27 -13.68
CA ALA A 110 4.52 -26.88 -13.62
C ALA A 110 3.56 -25.91 -14.34
N GLU A 111 3.03 -26.29 -15.50
CA GLU A 111 2.02 -25.54 -16.24
C GLU A 111 0.71 -25.41 -15.43
N ILE A 112 0.25 -26.50 -14.81
CA ILE A 112 -0.94 -26.50 -13.95
C ILE A 112 -0.76 -25.56 -12.76
N ARG A 113 0.39 -25.61 -12.08
CA ARG A 113 0.69 -24.69 -10.96
C ARG A 113 0.69 -23.24 -11.41
N ARG A 114 1.29 -22.93 -12.56
CA ARG A 114 1.34 -21.58 -13.13
C ARG A 114 -0.05 -21.08 -13.53
N GLN A 115 -0.91 -21.96 -14.05
CA GLN A 115 -2.29 -21.63 -14.38
C GLN A 115 -3.14 -21.40 -13.13
N VAL A 116 -2.96 -22.21 -12.08
CA VAL A 116 -3.63 -22.03 -10.78
C VAL A 116 -3.18 -20.74 -10.12
N GLU A 117 -1.89 -20.44 -10.10
CA GLU A 117 -1.35 -19.21 -9.51
C GLU A 117 -1.81 -17.97 -10.30
N LYS A 118 -1.84 -18.04 -11.63
CA LYS A 118 -2.40 -16.99 -12.49
C LYS A 118 -3.90 -16.79 -12.24
N ALA A 119 -4.67 -17.87 -12.15
CA ALA A 119 -6.10 -17.81 -11.87
C ALA A 119 -6.38 -17.30 -10.46
N ALA A 120 -5.56 -17.66 -9.47
CA ALA A 120 -5.66 -17.17 -8.10
C ALA A 120 -5.35 -15.67 -8.02
N ALA A 121 -4.28 -15.21 -8.68
CA ALA A 121 -3.94 -13.79 -8.74
C ALA A 121 -5.02 -12.96 -9.47
N GLU A 122 -5.60 -13.52 -10.54
CA GLU A 122 -6.70 -12.87 -11.27
C GLU A 122 -7.99 -12.86 -10.44
N ALA A 123 -8.29 -13.92 -9.69
CA ALA A 123 -9.40 -13.97 -8.76
C ALA A 123 -9.23 -12.98 -7.60
N GLU A 124 -8.01 -12.83 -7.07
CA GLU A 124 -7.71 -11.87 -6.01
C GLU A 124 -7.86 -10.42 -6.50
N LEU A 125 -7.33 -10.11 -7.70
CA LEU A 125 -7.52 -8.80 -8.34
C LEU A 125 -8.99 -8.53 -8.65
N ARG A 126 -9.74 -9.54 -9.10
CA ARG A 126 -11.19 -9.43 -9.34
C ARG A 126 -11.95 -9.21 -8.03
N GLY A 127 -11.59 -9.90 -6.95
CA GLY A 127 -12.15 -9.68 -5.62
C GLY A 127 -11.88 -8.28 -5.08
N LEU A 128 -10.66 -7.78 -5.23
CA LEU A 128 -10.28 -6.41 -4.84
C LEU A 128 -11.02 -5.34 -5.67
N ARG A 129 -11.22 -5.57 -6.97
CA ARG A 129 -12.00 -4.67 -7.83
C ARG A 129 -13.48 -4.68 -7.46
N LYS A 130 -14.07 -5.86 -7.24
CA LYS A 130 -15.46 -6.01 -6.80
C LYS A 130 -15.70 -5.28 -5.48
N THR A 131 -14.89 -5.55 -4.46
CA THR A 131 -15.01 -4.88 -3.15
C THR A 131 -14.87 -3.37 -3.25
N LYS A 132 -13.90 -2.87 -4.01
CA LYS A 132 -13.73 -1.42 -4.22
C LYS A 132 -14.92 -0.80 -4.95
N ALA A 133 -15.38 -1.41 -6.04
CA ALA A 133 -16.54 -0.96 -6.80
C ALA A 133 -17.79 -0.94 -5.92
N LEU A 134 -17.99 -1.98 -5.12
CA LEU A 134 -19.12 -2.12 -4.21
C LEU A 134 -19.09 -1.04 -3.13
N VAL A 135 -17.94 -0.79 -2.49
CA VAL A 135 -17.80 0.30 -1.50
C VAL A 135 -18.08 1.67 -2.12
N THR A 136 -17.59 1.96 -3.32
CA THR A 136 -17.85 3.24 -3.98
C THR A 136 -19.30 3.37 -4.44
N GLY A 137 -19.86 2.31 -5.00
CA GLY A 137 -21.22 2.31 -5.53
C GLY A 137 -22.26 2.36 -4.41
N VAL A 138 -22.07 1.62 -3.31
CA VAL A 138 -22.92 1.71 -2.11
C VAL A 138 -22.95 3.12 -1.56
N ASN A 139 -21.78 3.76 -1.37
CA ASN A 139 -21.75 5.13 -0.90
C ASN A 139 -22.48 6.10 -1.86
N SER A 140 -22.32 5.93 -3.17
CA SER A 140 -22.99 6.77 -4.17
C SER A 140 -24.51 6.58 -4.19
N ALA A 141 -24.98 5.33 -4.11
CA ALA A 141 -26.39 4.98 -4.11
C ALA A 141 -27.09 5.47 -2.82
N LEU A 142 -26.43 5.30 -1.67
CA LEU A 142 -26.92 5.81 -0.39
C LEU A 142 -26.99 7.34 -0.36
N ALA A 143 -25.99 8.02 -0.92
CA ALA A 143 -26.01 9.47 -1.05
C ALA A 143 -27.17 9.94 -1.94
N GLY A 144 -27.42 9.27 -3.07
CA GLY A 144 -28.55 9.52 -3.96
C GLY A 144 -29.91 9.30 -3.29
N ALA A 145 -30.01 8.30 -2.41
CA ALA A 145 -31.21 8.01 -1.62
C ALA A 145 -31.43 8.99 -0.45
N GLY A 146 -30.48 9.91 -0.20
CA GLY A 146 -30.58 10.92 0.87
C GLY A 146 -30.17 10.40 2.24
N TRP A 147 -29.29 9.39 2.30
CA TRP A 147 -28.75 8.88 3.56
C TRP A 147 -28.10 10.00 4.40
N ASN A 148 -28.34 9.99 5.72
CA ASN A 148 -27.92 11.05 6.62
C ASN A 148 -26.48 10.95 7.14
N GLY A 149 -25.71 9.95 6.69
CA GLY A 149 -24.33 9.71 7.10
C GLY A 149 -24.17 9.02 8.46
N GLN A 150 -25.27 8.71 9.17
CA GLN A 150 -25.24 8.08 10.47
C GLN A 150 -25.39 6.56 10.34
N ARG A 151 -24.75 5.83 11.27
CA ARG A 151 -24.91 4.38 11.45
C ARG A 151 -24.62 3.55 10.19
N LEU A 152 -23.60 3.93 9.40
CA LEU A 152 -23.17 3.17 8.21
C LEU A 152 -22.94 1.69 8.55
N ASN A 153 -22.32 1.38 9.69
CA ASN A 153 -22.08 0.00 10.13
C ASN A 153 -23.36 -0.81 10.39
N SER A 154 -24.44 -0.16 10.82
CA SER A 154 -25.73 -0.84 10.99
C SER A 154 -26.40 -1.07 9.64
N LEU A 155 -26.32 -0.08 8.75
CA LEU A 155 -26.87 -0.14 7.40
C LEU A 155 -26.17 -1.21 6.54
N MET A 156 -24.84 -1.29 6.60
CA MET A 156 -24.05 -2.30 5.90
C MET A 156 -24.34 -3.73 6.37
N LYS A 157 -24.92 -3.92 7.56
CA LYS A 157 -25.36 -5.24 8.04
C LYS A 157 -26.76 -5.62 7.56
N LEU A 158 -27.54 -4.63 7.09
CA LEU A 158 -28.88 -4.81 6.58
C LEU A 158 -28.88 -5.05 5.06
N ILE A 159 -27.87 -4.52 4.37
CA ILE A 159 -27.64 -4.78 2.96
C ILE A 159 -27.08 -6.20 2.83
N ASP A 160 -27.76 -7.06 2.09
CA ASP A 160 -27.25 -8.37 1.74
C ASP A 160 -26.32 -8.24 0.55
N LEU A 161 -25.01 -8.27 0.85
CA LEU A 161 -23.96 -8.11 -0.16
C LEU A 161 -23.81 -9.35 -1.04
N ASP A 162 -24.33 -10.50 -0.62
CA ASP A 162 -24.27 -11.74 -1.41
C ASP A 162 -25.25 -11.71 -2.58
N ASP A 163 -26.37 -10.99 -2.43
CA ASP A 163 -27.37 -10.73 -3.48
C ASP A 163 -27.00 -9.53 -4.40
N VAL A 164 -25.89 -8.84 -4.12
CA VAL A 164 -25.44 -7.69 -4.91
C VAL A 164 -24.40 -8.14 -5.94
N GLU A 165 -24.77 -8.08 -7.22
CA GLU A 165 -23.87 -8.35 -8.32
C GLU A 165 -23.21 -7.06 -8.84
N VAL A 166 -21.90 -7.16 -9.11
CA VAL A 166 -21.11 -6.11 -9.77
C VAL A 166 -20.69 -6.66 -11.13
N ASP A 167 -21.11 -5.98 -12.19
CA ASP A 167 -20.78 -6.37 -13.56
C ASP A 167 -19.32 -6.01 -13.93
N ASP A 168 -18.93 -6.33 -15.16
CA ASP A 168 -17.58 -6.06 -15.66
C ASP A 168 -17.31 -4.55 -15.90
N ASP A 169 -18.37 -3.74 -15.99
CA ASP A 169 -18.32 -2.27 -16.14
C ASP A 169 -18.29 -1.54 -14.78
N GLY A 170 -18.52 -2.27 -13.69
CA GLY A 170 -18.56 -1.74 -12.33
C GLY A 170 -19.91 -1.16 -11.94
N GLU A 171 -20.97 -1.42 -12.72
CA GLU A 171 -22.34 -1.12 -12.31
C GLU A 171 -22.82 -2.17 -11.30
N ILE A 172 -23.63 -1.72 -10.35
CA ILE A 172 -24.13 -2.54 -9.25
C ILE A 172 -25.63 -2.76 -9.46
N THR A 173 -26.03 -4.01 -9.68
CA THR A 173 -27.44 -4.40 -9.82
C THR A 173 -27.99 -4.91 -8.48
N GLY A 174 -29.30 -4.74 -8.25
CA GLY A 174 -30.00 -5.21 -7.03
C GLY A 174 -29.85 -4.33 -5.79
N LEU A 175 -28.76 -3.55 -5.69
CA LEU A 175 -28.52 -2.67 -4.55
C LEU A 175 -29.59 -1.57 -4.37
N SER A 176 -30.10 -1.00 -5.47
CA SER A 176 -31.12 0.06 -5.40
C SER A 176 -32.42 -0.44 -4.78
N GLU A 177 -32.86 -1.65 -5.11
CA GLU A 177 -34.07 -2.27 -4.58
C GLU A 177 -33.95 -2.51 -3.06
N GLN A 178 -32.77 -2.99 -2.63
CA GLN A 178 -32.49 -3.15 -1.20
C GLN A 178 -32.49 -1.81 -0.45
N ILE A 179 -31.88 -0.77 -1.03
CA ILE A 179 -31.87 0.58 -0.41
C ILE A 179 -33.31 1.12 -0.28
N ASP A 180 -34.16 0.91 -1.27
CA ASP A 180 -35.56 1.35 -1.23
C ASP A 180 -36.38 0.54 -0.20
N ALA A 181 -36.14 -0.77 -0.08
CA ALA A 181 -36.75 -1.60 0.97
C ALA A 181 -36.33 -1.12 2.38
N ILE A 182 -35.02 -0.91 2.59
CA ILE A 182 -34.47 -0.39 3.84
C ILE A 182 -35.03 1.02 4.13
N ARG A 183 -35.22 1.85 3.10
CA ARG A 183 -35.81 3.19 3.24
C ARG A 183 -37.27 3.14 3.68
N SER A 184 -38.02 2.13 3.24
CA SER A 184 -39.40 1.90 3.66
C SER A 184 -39.48 1.39 5.10
N GLU A 185 -38.63 0.43 5.48
CA GLU A 185 -38.65 -0.18 6.81
C GLU A 185 -38.01 0.72 7.89
N TRP A 186 -36.92 1.40 7.55
CA TRP A 186 -36.14 2.25 8.46
C TRP A 186 -35.91 3.65 7.87
N PRO A 187 -36.97 4.46 7.71
CA PRO A 187 -36.86 5.81 7.15
C PRO A 187 -35.98 6.75 7.99
N GLU A 188 -35.70 6.41 9.25
CA GLU A 188 -34.80 7.13 10.14
C GLU A 188 -33.34 7.21 9.67
N PHE A 189 -32.86 6.25 8.88
CA PHE A 189 -31.51 6.32 8.29
C PHE A 189 -31.42 7.38 7.18
N PHE A 190 -32.54 7.72 6.53
CA PHE A 190 -32.60 8.65 5.39
C PHE A 190 -33.17 10.02 5.76
N LYS A 191 -33.83 10.13 6.91
CA LYS A 191 -34.22 11.43 7.44
C LYS A 191 -32.94 12.16 7.85
N ARG A 192 -32.67 13.28 7.18
CA ARG A 192 -31.63 14.23 7.59
C ARG A 192 -32.01 14.72 8.97
N THR A 193 -31.41 14.13 10.00
CA THR A 193 -31.50 14.69 11.34
C THR A 193 -30.97 16.10 11.20
N ARG A 194 -31.82 17.10 11.47
CA ARG A 194 -31.37 18.47 11.60
C ARG A 194 -30.48 18.45 12.83
N GLN A 195 -29.22 18.07 12.65
CA GLN A 195 -28.17 18.33 13.58
C GLN A 195 -28.25 19.84 13.77
N LEU A 196 -28.84 20.25 14.89
CA LEU A 196 -28.53 21.55 15.47
C LEU A 196 -27.01 21.54 15.51
N SER A 197 -26.39 22.26 14.59
CA SER A 197 -24.96 22.47 14.64
C SER A 197 -24.72 23.23 15.94
N THR A 198 -24.44 22.50 17.01
CA THR A 198 -23.74 23.02 18.19
C THR A 198 -22.29 23.24 17.79
N THR A 199 -22.09 24.02 16.73
CA THR A 199 -20.84 24.70 16.45
C THR A 199 -21.04 26.06 17.07
N SER A 200 -20.70 26.15 18.34
CA SER A 200 -20.34 27.40 19.02
C SER A 200 -19.14 28.02 18.30
N ASN A 201 -19.40 28.55 17.11
CA ASN A 201 -18.65 29.62 16.46
C ASN A 201 -19.55 30.28 15.39
N ALA A 202 -20.81 30.52 15.74
CA ALA A 202 -21.72 31.38 14.99
C ALA A 202 -21.56 32.81 15.52
N THR A 203 -20.47 33.48 15.15
CA THR A 203 -20.50 34.93 15.01
C THR A 203 -21.41 35.23 13.83
N GLY A 204 -22.64 35.63 14.14
CA GLY A 204 -23.50 36.42 13.25
C GLY A 204 -24.48 35.62 12.39
N GLY A 205 -25.76 35.71 12.71
CA GLY A 205 -26.81 35.29 11.78
C GLY A 205 -28.22 35.15 12.35
N SER A 206 -28.59 35.90 13.39
CA SER A 206 -30.01 36.05 13.76
C SER A 206 -30.70 36.88 12.70
N GLY A 207 -31.75 36.34 12.08
CA GLY A 207 -32.65 37.14 11.26
C GLY A 207 -33.29 38.25 12.10
N GLN A 208 -33.31 39.47 11.57
CA GLN A 208 -34.47 40.36 11.54
C GLN A 208 -34.08 41.75 10.99
N ASN A 209 -34.97 42.25 10.13
CA ASN A 209 -35.28 43.65 9.87
C ASN A 209 -34.34 44.46 8.96
N GLY A 210 -34.94 44.97 7.88
CA GLY A 210 -34.31 45.75 6.84
C GLY A 210 -33.68 47.06 7.34
N VAL A 211 -32.43 47.25 6.93
CA VAL A 211 -31.75 48.54 6.84
C VAL A 211 -30.94 48.47 5.53
N PRO A 212 -31.02 49.46 4.62
CA PRO A 212 -30.46 49.34 3.29
C PRO A 212 -28.92 49.28 3.31
N ALA A 213 -28.38 48.55 2.33
CA ALA A 213 -26.97 48.28 2.12
C ALA A 213 -26.09 49.53 2.26
N ALA A 214 -25.28 49.55 3.32
CA ALA A 214 -24.11 50.42 3.39
C ALA A 214 -23.17 49.99 2.26
N LYS A 215 -22.91 50.92 1.33
CA LYS A 215 -21.85 50.80 0.33
C LYS A 215 -20.54 50.62 1.08
N VAL A 216 -20.00 49.41 1.08
CA VAL A 216 -18.64 49.15 1.53
C VAL A 216 -17.72 49.42 0.35
N ASP A 217 -16.95 50.50 0.48
CA ASP A 217 -15.92 50.94 -0.45
C ASP A 217 -15.01 49.77 -0.86
N THR A 218 -14.96 49.53 -2.17
CA THR A 218 -14.08 48.54 -2.82
C THR A 218 -12.73 49.19 -3.14
N ALA A 219 -12.13 49.88 -2.16
CA ALA A 219 -10.91 50.68 -2.39
C ALA A 219 -9.63 50.06 -1.81
N ASP A 220 -9.70 48.95 -1.06
CA ASP A 220 -8.54 48.38 -0.35
C ASP A 220 -8.40 46.84 -0.51
N LYS A 221 -8.64 46.32 -1.72
CA LYS A 221 -8.19 44.95 -2.06
C LYS A 221 -6.83 45.02 -2.75
N PRO A 222 -5.75 44.45 -2.16
CA PRO A 222 -4.46 44.35 -2.84
C PRO A 222 -4.61 43.48 -4.09
N ALA A 223 -3.95 43.87 -5.19
CA ALA A 223 -4.03 43.20 -6.48
C ALA A 223 -3.68 41.70 -6.37
N PRO A 224 -4.36 40.81 -7.12
CA PRO A 224 -4.03 39.39 -7.16
C PRO A 224 -2.58 39.23 -7.64
N LYS A 225 -1.79 38.45 -6.89
CA LYS A 225 -0.41 38.11 -7.27
C LYS A 225 -0.42 37.41 -8.65
N PRO A 226 0.53 37.71 -9.55
CA PRO A 226 0.59 37.04 -10.84
C PRO A 226 0.73 35.53 -10.62
N GLU A 227 -0.02 34.76 -11.41
CA GLU A 227 -0.05 33.30 -11.35
C GLU A 227 1.37 32.73 -11.52
N PRO A 228 1.72 31.63 -10.82
CA PRO A 228 3.00 30.97 -11.01
C PRO A 228 3.13 30.50 -12.46
N LYS A 229 4.25 30.85 -13.10
CA LYS A 229 4.62 30.42 -14.46
C LYS A 229 4.27 28.96 -14.66
N GLY A 230 3.41 28.70 -15.63
CA GLY A 230 2.97 27.35 -15.97
C GLY A 230 4.17 26.46 -16.27
N TRP A 231 4.09 25.21 -15.82
CA TRP A 231 5.13 24.19 -15.97
C TRP A 231 5.63 24.00 -17.42
N ALA A 232 4.82 24.38 -18.41
CA ALA A 232 5.20 24.39 -19.82
C ALA A 232 6.35 25.37 -20.13
N GLU A 233 6.41 26.51 -19.44
CA GLU A 233 7.39 27.56 -19.69
C GLU A 233 8.75 27.23 -19.05
N THR A 234 8.75 26.57 -17.88
CA THR A 234 9.97 26.07 -17.24
C THR A 234 10.63 24.92 -18.03
N LEU A 235 9.84 24.15 -18.77
CA LEU A 235 10.34 23.10 -19.68
C LEU A 235 10.98 23.70 -20.94
N ALA A 236 10.39 24.74 -21.50
CA ALA A 236 10.95 25.46 -22.66
C ALA A 236 12.26 26.18 -22.33
N GLU A 237 12.34 26.82 -21.16
CA GLU A 237 13.54 27.54 -20.71
C GLU A 237 14.72 26.60 -20.42
N ARG A 238 14.45 25.36 -19.99
CA ARG A 238 15.47 24.33 -19.79
C ARG A 238 15.97 23.72 -21.11
N ALA A 239 15.13 23.68 -22.14
CA ALA A 239 15.51 23.20 -23.47
C ALA A 239 16.36 24.22 -24.25
N LEU A 240 16.22 25.53 -23.97
CA LEU A 240 17.02 26.57 -24.61
C LEU A 240 18.44 26.73 -24.01
N ARG A 241 18.73 26.09 -22.88
CA ARG A 241 19.98 26.22 -22.14
C ARG A 241 20.95 25.05 -22.34
N SER A 242 20.63 24.13 -23.24
CA SER A 242 21.48 23.02 -23.70
C SER A 242 21.88 23.23 -25.15
#